data_AF-A0A0E3V5R4-F1
#
_entry.id   AF-A0A0E3V5R4-F1
#
_cell.length_a   1.000
_cell.length_b   1.000
_cell.length_c   1.000
_cell.angle_alpha   90.00
_cell.angle_beta   90.00
_cell.angle_gamma   90.00
#
_symmetry.space_group_name_H-M   'P 1'
#
loop_
_entity.id
_entity.type
_entity.pdbx_description
1 polymer ?
#
loop_
_entity_poly.entity_id
_entity_poly.type
_entity_poly.pdbx_seq_one_letter_code
_entity_poly.pdbx_strand_id
1 'polypeptide(L)'
;MMVTIEQLYHKFQECAGVSTDTRRITPDCLFVALKGDTFDGNKFAEQALAAGARYAVVDDPEVASRVAGCLLVADGLTALQGLARHHRQTFTFPVIALTGSNGKTTTKELIAAVLSKNYQLYATVGNLNNHIGVPLTLLALNEQHELAIVEMGANHQKEIELLCSIAQPTHGLITNVGKAHLEGFGGIEGVRKGKGELYDYLAQNAKTVFINSRDKTLTAMYRERLKAIRSETSFAEVIFYPAAESDQEPITLLSESPVVVYRDSSGHDVTTHLPGRYNFENMLAALAIGAYFGVSSDDVNRAVADYNPTNNRSQHITKGTNTVLLDAYNANPSSMAAAIQQFAATPAKRKVVILGDMYELGPESEAEHTALGKLIAESKFDLVILAGKDMHYALGYLPKAYYFPDKFSLHNWLMDNPMTDTHILVKGSRGMSLESVVPFL
;
A
#
# COMPACT_ATOMS: atom_id res chain seq x y z
N MET A 1 22.63 -2.17 32.49
CA MET A 1 22.81 -3.36 31.64
C MET A 1 21.80 -3.30 30.52
N MET A 2 22.19 -3.69 29.30
CA MET A 2 21.26 -3.73 28.18
C MET A 2 20.26 -4.88 28.35
N VAL A 3 19.00 -4.66 27.99
CA VAL A 3 17.96 -5.70 28.02
C VAL A 3 18.02 -6.56 26.76
N THR A 4 17.80 -7.86 26.91
CA THR A 4 17.65 -8.79 25.77
C THR A 4 16.25 -8.69 25.15
N ILE A 5 16.05 -9.26 23.95
CA ILE A 5 14.71 -9.31 23.33
C ILE A 5 13.71 -10.09 24.19
N GLU A 6 14.14 -11.17 24.84
CA GLU A 6 13.30 -11.97 25.75
C GLU A 6 12.87 -11.16 26.99
N GLN A 7 13.79 -10.43 27.60
CA GLN A 7 13.48 -9.53 28.72
C GLN A 7 12.56 -8.38 28.29
N LEU A 8 12.82 -7.81 27.11
CA LEU A 8 11.97 -6.77 26.53
C LEU A 8 10.57 -7.30 26.21
N TYR A 9 10.45 -8.56 25.77
CA TYR A 9 9.17 -9.19 25.49
C TYR A 9 8.32 -9.34 26.75
N HIS A 10 8.92 -9.79 27.86
CA HIS A 10 8.21 -9.81 29.14
C HIS A 10 7.71 -8.42 29.57
N LYS A 11 8.51 -7.37 29.34
CA LYS A 11 8.09 -5.99 29.60
C LYS A 11 6.97 -5.53 28.67
N PHE A 12 7.02 -5.92 27.40
CA PHE A 12 5.96 -5.64 26.43
C PHE A 12 4.64 -6.32 26.80
N GLN A 13 4.65 -7.55 27.35
CA GLN A 13 3.43 -8.24 27.80
C GLN A 13 2.74 -7.53 28.98
N GLU A 14 3.48 -6.70 29.73
CA GLU A 14 2.89 -5.83 30.75
C GLU A 14 2.26 -4.56 30.17
N CYS A 15 2.44 -4.29 28.87
CA CYS A 15 2.01 -3.05 28.23
C CYS A 15 0.72 -3.24 27.40
N ALA A 16 -0.04 -2.15 27.22
CA ALA A 16 -1.28 -2.15 26.44
C ALA A 16 -1.04 -2.02 24.91
N GLY A 17 0.20 -1.80 24.48
CA GLY A 17 0.56 -1.58 23.09
C GLY A 17 1.92 -0.92 22.96
N VAL A 18 2.27 -0.49 21.74
CA VAL A 18 3.56 0.15 21.44
C VAL A 18 3.34 1.49 20.74
N SER A 19 4.13 2.49 21.11
CA SER A 19 4.18 3.78 20.43
C SER A 19 5.63 4.19 20.14
N THR A 20 5.83 4.85 19.01
CA THR A 20 7.10 5.50 18.63
C THR A 20 6.96 7.02 18.54
N ASP A 21 5.78 7.56 18.90
CA ASP A 21 5.42 8.96 18.79
C ASP A 21 4.81 9.46 20.09
N THR A 22 5.48 10.41 20.75
CA THR A 22 5.04 10.95 22.03
C THR A 22 3.73 11.71 21.97
N ARG A 23 3.27 12.11 20.77
CA ARG A 23 1.96 12.73 20.55
C ARG A 23 0.81 11.73 20.59
N ARG A 24 1.12 10.43 20.59
CA ARG A 24 0.16 9.31 20.52
C ARG A 24 0.34 8.33 21.68
N ILE A 25 0.95 8.75 22.79
CA ILE A 25 1.06 7.90 23.98
C ILE A 25 -0.33 7.57 24.49
N THR A 26 -0.57 6.29 24.71
CA THR A 26 -1.74 5.78 25.44
C THR A 26 -1.27 5.27 26.80
N PRO A 27 -2.15 5.27 27.82
CA PRO A 27 -1.82 4.69 29.12
C PRO A 27 -1.25 3.27 29.00
N ASP A 28 -0.20 3.01 29.77
CA ASP A 28 0.51 1.74 29.85
C ASP A 28 1.13 1.23 28.52
N CYS A 29 1.33 2.08 27.51
CA CYS A 29 2.04 1.67 26.30
C CYS A 29 3.57 1.55 26.53
N LEU A 30 4.23 0.75 25.70
CA LEU A 30 5.69 0.74 25.56
C LEU A 30 6.10 1.81 24.55
N PHE A 31 6.83 2.83 25.00
CA PHE A 31 7.42 3.80 24.08
C PHE A 31 8.76 3.28 23.55
N VAL A 32 8.98 3.32 22.24
CA VAL A 32 10.28 2.99 21.63
C VAL A 32 10.88 4.24 20.99
N ALA A 33 11.99 4.70 21.55
CA ALA A 33 12.76 5.80 21.01
C ALA A 33 13.46 5.36 19.72
N LEU A 34 13.11 6.01 18.60
CA LEU A 34 13.76 5.80 17.31
C LEU A 34 14.64 7.01 16.94
N LYS A 35 15.77 6.73 16.29
CA LYS A 35 16.66 7.74 15.72
C LYS A 35 16.50 7.77 14.20
N GLY A 36 16.52 8.97 13.63
CA GLY A 36 16.64 9.23 12.20
C GLY A 36 17.66 10.34 11.96
N ASP A 37 17.90 10.72 10.70
CA ASP A 37 18.99 11.64 10.34
C ASP A 37 18.95 13.00 11.06
N THR A 38 17.74 13.49 11.37
CA THR A 38 17.51 14.79 12.02
C THR A 38 16.72 14.69 13.32
N PHE A 39 16.39 13.47 13.76
CA PHE A 39 15.49 13.22 14.88
C PHE A 39 16.07 12.20 15.84
N ASP A 40 15.95 12.44 17.14
CA ASP A 40 16.38 11.51 18.17
C ASP A 40 15.29 11.32 19.21
N GLY A 41 14.65 10.15 19.17
CA GLY A 41 13.57 9.75 20.06
C GLY A 41 13.97 9.68 21.54
N ASN A 42 15.26 9.47 21.84
CA ASN A 42 15.73 9.32 23.23
C ASN A 42 15.47 10.58 24.05
N LYS A 43 15.52 11.74 23.38
CA LYS A 43 15.24 13.06 23.98
C LYS A 43 13.81 13.18 24.51
N PHE A 44 12.89 12.31 24.08
CA PHE A 44 11.48 12.33 24.46
C PHE A 44 11.09 11.19 25.41
N ALA A 45 12.04 10.39 25.91
CA ALA A 45 11.75 9.27 26.80
C ALA A 45 11.05 9.71 28.09
N GLU A 46 11.55 10.77 28.75
CA GLU A 46 10.94 11.32 29.96
C GLU A 46 9.53 11.87 29.69
N GLN A 47 9.34 12.56 28.56
CA GLN A 47 8.02 13.03 28.13
C GLN A 47 7.05 11.87 27.90
N ALA A 48 7.50 10.78 27.27
CA ALA A 48 6.65 9.62 27.01
C ALA A 48 6.16 8.95 28.30
N LEU A 49 7.07 8.76 29.25
CA LEU A 49 6.76 8.21 30.57
C LEU A 49 5.80 9.12 31.35
N ALA A 50 6.05 10.43 31.35
CA ALA A 50 5.16 11.41 31.98
C ALA A 50 3.76 11.45 31.33
N ALA A 51 3.67 11.15 30.02
CA ALA A 51 2.42 11.05 29.29
C ALA A 51 1.67 9.73 29.51
N GLY A 52 2.23 8.79 30.28
CA GLY A 52 1.57 7.54 30.67
C GLY A 52 2.14 6.28 30.03
N ALA A 53 3.26 6.34 29.30
CA ALA A 53 3.96 5.14 28.87
C ALA A 53 4.48 4.38 30.11
N ARG A 54 4.34 3.05 30.11
CA ARG A 54 4.80 2.21 31.23
C ARG A 54 6.33 2.07 31.22
N TYR A 55 6.91 1.93 30.04
CA TYR A 55 8.36 1.82 29.84
C TYR A 55 8.78 2.62 28.60
N ALA A 56 10.03 3.08 28.59
CA ALA A 56 10.65 3.72 27.43
C ALA A 56 11.90 2.95 26.98
N VAL A 57 11.86 2.32 25.82
CA VAL A 57 13.03 1.67 25.20
C VAL A 57 13.92 2.74 24.60
N VAL A 58 15.18 2.78 25.02
CA VAL A 58 16.17 3.79 24.64
C VAL A 58 17.49 3.13 24.29
N ASP A 59 18.27 3.74 23.40
CA ASP A 59 19.62 3.29 23.03
C ASP A 59 20.72 4.27 23.46
N ASP A 60 20.36 5.26 24.29
CA ASP A 60 21.29 6.18 24.93
C ASP A 60 21.50 5.78 26.42
N PRO A 61 22.72 5.32 26.80
CA PRO A 61 23.03 4.95 28.18
C PRO A 61 22.88 6.08 29.20
N GLU A 62 23.15 7.33 28.80
CA GLU A 62 23.02 8.49 29.70
C GLU A 62 21.54 8.73 30.02
N VAL A 63 20.68 8.70 28.98
CA VAL A 63 19.22 8.81 29.16
C VAL A 63 18.70 7.68 30.04
N ALA A 64 19.11 6.43 29.77
CA ALA A 64 18.68 5.27 30.55
C ALA A 64 19.11 5.33 32.03
N SER A 65 20.26 5.94 32.33
CA SER A 65 20.75 6.11 33.70
C SER A 65 20.02 7.22 34.47
N ARG A 66 19.58 8.27 33.77
CA ARG A 66 18.96 9.46 34.36
C ARG A 66 17.45 9.34 34.53
N VAL A 67 16.77 8.64 33.60
CA VAL A 67 15.31 8.58 33.54
C VAL A 67 14.83 7.20 34.02
N ALA A 68 14.16 7.16 35.16
CA ALA A 68 13.59 5.92 35.69
C ALA A 68 12.48 5.38 34.75
N GLY A 69 12.43 4.06 34.54
CA GLY A 69 11.49 3.43 33.61
C GLY A 69 12.04 3.25 32.19
N CYS A 70 13.26 3.70 31.92
CA CYS A 70 13.95 3.42 30.67
C CYS A 70 14.53 1.99 30.62
N LEU A 71 14.38 1.35 29.46
CA LEU A 71 14.95 0.05 29.11
C LEU A 71 16.05 0.25 28.07
N LEU A 72 17.31 0.09 28.48
CA LEU A 72 18.46 0.30 27.60
C LEU A 72 18.63 -0.86 26.61
N VAL A 73 18.69 -0.57 25.32
CA VAL A 73 19.01 -1.52 24.24
C VAL A 73 20.21 -1.02 23.44
N ALA A 74 20.74 -1.88 22.56
CA ALA A 74 21.86 -1.49 21.70
C ALA A 74 21.44 -0.52 20.57
N ASP A 75 20.26 -0.73 20.00
CA ASP A 75 19.67 0.09 18.94
C ASP A 75 18.15 -0.01 19.00
N GLY A 76 17.45 1.13 19.04
CA GLY A 76 16.00 1.18 19.23
C GLY A 76 15.22 0.51 18.09
N LEU A 77 15.67 0.67 16.84
CA LEU A 77 15.01 0.11 15.66
C LEU A 77 15.17 -1.42 15.61
N THR A 78 16.38 -1.91 15.84
CA THR A 78 16.68 -3.34 15.87
C THR A 78 15.94 -4.02 17.02
N ALA A 79 15.83 -3.36 18.19
CA ALA A 79 15.03 -3.85 19.30
C ALA A 79 13.54 -3.94 18.95
N LEU A 80 12.97 -2.92 18.30
CA LEU A 80 11.58 -2.94 17.83
C LEU A 80 11.31 -4.09 16.87
N GLN A 81 12.19 -4.30 15.89
CA GLN A 81 12.08 -5.36 14.90
C GLN A 81 12.25 -6.76 15.53
N GLY A 82 13.21 -6.91 16.44
CA GLY A 82 13.43 -8.15 17.18
C GLY A 82 12.25 -8.50 18.08
N LEU A 83 11.70 -7.51 18.79
CA LEU A 83 10.52 -7.66 19.63
C LEU A 83 9.30 -8.09 18.80
N ALA A 84 9.05 -7.43 17.66
CA ALA A 84 7.96 -7.78 16.76
C ALA A 84 8.10 -9.19 16.18
N ARG A 85 9.31 -9.60 15.78
CA ARG A 85 9.58 -10.96 15.31
C ARG A 85 9.31 -11.99 16.41
N HIS A 86 9.79 -11.74 17.62
CA HIS A 86 9.56 -12.63 18.76
C HIS A 86 8.06 -12.77 19.06
N HIS A 87 7.33 -11.65 19.08
CA HIS A 87 5.88 -11.67 19.28
C HIS A 87 5.14 -12.40 18.15
N ARG A 88 5.53 -12.18 16.89
CA ARG A 88 4.99 -12.93 15.75
C ARG A 88 5.15 -14.44 15.91
N GLN A 89 6.26 -14.90 16.48
CA GLN A 89 6.56 -16.32 16.71
C GLN A 89 5.70 -16.96 17.80
N THR A 90 5.02 -16.19 18.64
CA THR A 90 4.09 -16.74 19.64
C THR A 90 2.74 -17.14 19.04
N PHE A 91 2.48 -16.79 17.77
CA PHE A 91 1.24 -17.13 17.06
C PHE A 91 1.45 -18.15 15.95
N THR A 92 0.49 -19.06 15.80
CA THR A 92 0.47 -20.08 14.74
C THR A 92 -0.50 -19.77 13.61
N PHE A 93 -1.36 -18.76 13.77
CA PHE A 93 -2.37 -18.41 12.79
C PHE A 93 -1.76 -17.85 11.48
N PRO A 94 -2.53 -17.86 10.36
CA PRO A 94 -2.05 -17.39 9.07
C PRO A 94 -1.67 -15.90 9.04
N VAL A 95 -0.55 -15.59 8.37
CA VAL A 95 -0.14 -14.22 8.08
C VAL A 95 0.03 -14.06 6.57
N ILE A 96 -0.81 -13.23 5.98
CA ILE A 96 -0.81 -12.91 4.55
C ILE A 96 0.05 -11.66 4.34
N ALA A 97 1.19 -11.80 3.66
CA ALA A 97 1.98 -10.66 3.23
C ALA A 97 1.64 -10.25 1.80
N LEU A 98 1.57 -8.95 1.54
CA LEU A 98 1.42 -8.44 0.17
C LEU A 98 2.36 -7.29 -0.14
N THR A 99 2.92 -7.32 -1.35
CA THR A 99 3.70 -6.21 -1.91
C THR A 99 3.33 -5.96 -3.37
N GLY A 100 4.03 -5.05 -4.02
CA GLY A 100 3.86 -4.69 -5.43
C GLY A 100 4.03 -3.19 -5.66
N SER A 101 4.06 -2.78 -6.93
CA SER A 101 4.19 -1.36 -7.28
C SER A 101 2.90 -0.60 -6.97
N ASN A 102 1.75 -1.13 -7.41
CA ASN A 102 0.44 -0.50 -7.29
C ASN A 102 -0.59 -1.44 -6.67
N GLY A 103 -1.69 -0.90 -6.12
CA GLY A 103 -2.82 -1.71 -5.64
C GLY A 103 -2.67 -2.28 -4.23
N LYS A 104 -1.47 -2.34 -3.65
CA LYS A 104 -1.21 -2.90 -2.29
C LYS A 104 -2.29 -2.60 -1.25
N THR A 105 -2.51 -1.32 -0.96
CA THR A 105 -3.50 -0.94 0.06
C THR A 105 -4.92 -1.32 -0.34
N THR A 106 -5.33 -1.09 -1.59
CA THR A 106 -6.66 -1.48 -2.05
C THR A 106 -6.88 -2.99 -1.96
N THR A 107 -5.91 -3.80 -2.38
CA THR A 107 -5.95 -5.26 -2.24
C THR A 107 -6.01 -5.69 -0.79
N LYS A 108 -5.21 -5.07 0.11
CA LYS A 108 -5.23 -5.35 1.55
C LYS A 108 -6.62 -5.07 2.15
N GLU A 109 -7.21 -3.91 1.83
CA GLU A 109 -8.56 -3.54 2.33
C GLU A 109 -9.64 -4.49 1.79
N LEU A 110 -9.57 -4.89 0.52
CA LEU A 110 -10.50 -5.87 -0.06
C LEU A 110 -10.35 -7.25 0.59
N ILE A 111 -9.12 -7.75 0.78
CA ILE A 111 -8.86 -9.02 1.49
C ILE A 111 -9.38 -8.92 2.93
N ALA A 112 -9.13 -7.81 3.63
CA ALA A 112 -9.63 -7.60 4.98
C ALA A 112 -11.16 -7.63 5.03
N ALA A 113 -11.84 -6.89 4.15
CA ALA A 113 -13.30 -6.86 4.07
C ALA A 113 -13.90 -8.25 3.82
N VAL A 114 -13.25 -9.05 2.98
CA VAL A 114 -13.66 -10.42 2.66
C VAL A 114 -13.42 -11.36 3.85
N LEU A 115 -12.21 -11.40 4.41
CA LEU A 115 -11.86 -12.36 5.46
C LEU A 115 -12.51 -12.02 6.81
N SER A 116 -12.81 -10.75 7.08
CA SER A 116 -13.55 -10.33 8.28
C SER A 116 -14.98 -10.88 8.34
N LYS A 117 -15.50 -11.53 7.28
CA LYS A 117 -16.77 -12.25 7.32
C LYS A 117 -16.70 -13.50 8.21
N ASN A 118 -15.54 -14.16 8.25
CA ASN A 118 -15.36 -15.42 8.94
C ASN A 118 -14.28 -15.38 10.05
N TYR A 119 -13.38 -14.39 10.02
CA TYR A 119 -12.20 -14.35 10.90
C TYR A 119 -12.09 -13.03 11.66
N GLN A 120 -11.72 -13.12 12.93
CA GLN A 120 -11.15 -11.99 13.66
C GLN A 120 -9.74 -11.74 13.13
N LEU A 121 -9.51 -10.62 12.44
CA LEU A 121 -8.22 -10.35 11.81
C LEU A 121 -7.67 -8.99 12.18
N TYR A 122 -6.35 -8.85 12.04
CA TYR A 122 -5.66 -7.57 12.07
C TYR A 122 -4.96 -7.30 10.75
N ALA A 123 -5.11 -6.09 10.22
CA ALA A 123 -4.45 -5.68 8.99
C ALA A 123 -3.59 -4.44 9.21
N THR A 124 -2.52 -4.29 8.43
CA THR A 124 -1.69 -3.07 8.42
C THR A 124 -2.57 -1.82 8.34
N VAL A 125 -2.43 -0.90 9.29
CA VAL A 125 -3.19 0.35 9.33
C VAL A 125 -2.48 1.42 8.49
N GLY A 126 -3.24 2.10 7.62
CA GLY A 126 -2.70 3.17 6.77
C GLY A 126 -1.53 2.70 5.93
N ASN A 127 -0.36 3.33 6.12
CA ASN A 127 0.89 3.05 5.41
C ASN A 127 2.00 2.54 6.32
N LEU A 128 1.65 1.86 7.41
CA LEU A 128 2.59 1.21 8.31
C LEU A 128 3.21 -0.06 7.66
N ASN A 129 3.86 0.12 6.52
CA ASN A 129 4.28 -0.95 5.63
C ASN A 129 5.81 -1.02 5.44
N ASN A 130 6.58 -0.24 6.21
CA ASN A 130 8.05 -0.19 6.14
C ASN A 130 8.72 -0.86 7.35
N HIS A 131 10.04 -0.68 7.50
CA HIS A 131 10.87 -1.27 8.56
C HIS A 131 10.53 -0.83 9.99
N ILE A 132 9.64 0.16 10.16
CA ILE A 132 9.06 0.56 11.46
C ILE A 132 7.58 0.12 11.54
N GLY A 133 6.82 0.35 10.47
CA GLY A 133 5.38 0.10 10.44
C GLY A 133 4.99 -1.37 10.50
N VAL A 134 5.74 -2.27 9.85
CA VAL A 134 5.49 -3.72 9.93
C VAL A 134 5.69 -4.23 11.36
N PRO A 135 6.79 -3.89 12.07
CA PRO A 135 6.91 -4.21 13.49
C PRO A 135 5.72 -3.74 14.34
N LEU A 136 5.25 -2.49 14.14
CA LEU A 136 4.10 -1.96 14.87
C LEU A 136 2.79 -2.69 14.54
N THR A 137 2.62 -3.12 13.29
CA THR A 137 1.47 -3.95 12.88
C THR A 137 1.48 -5.29 13.61
N LEU A 138 2.64 -5.93 13.72
CA LEU A 138 2.77 -7.22 14.39
C LEU A 138 2.58 -7.09 15.90
N LEU A 139 3.10 -6.03 16.52
CA LEU A 139 2.97 -5.79 17.97
C LEU A 139 1.55 -5.38 18.41
N ALA A 140 0.64 -5.14 17.47
CA ALA A 140 -0.78 -4.96 17.74
C ALA A 140 -1.57 -6.29 17.72
N LEU A 141 -0.93 -7.40 17.32
CA LEU A 141 -1.55 -8.72 17.36
C LEU A 141 -1.78 -9.17 18.81
N ASN A 142 -2.75 -10.06 18.98
CA ASN A 142 -3.14 -10.64 20.27
C ASN A 142 -3.88 -11.96 20.03
N GLU A 143 -4.18 -12.68 21.10
CA GLU A 143 -4.79 -14.02 21.06
C GLU A 143 -6.21 -14.07 20.48
N GLN A 144 -6.90 -12.93 20.34
CA GLN A 144 -8.23 -12.88 19.73
C GLN A 144 -8.18 -12.93 18.21
N HIS A 145 -7.02 -12.66 17.61
CA HIS A 145 -6.87 -12.70 16.16
C HIS A 145 -6.65 -14.14 15.67
N GLU A 146 -7.27 -14.43 14.54
CA GLU A 146 -7.24 -15.71 13.83
C GLU A 146 -6.50 -15.59 12.49
N LEU A 147 -6.19 -14.37 12.05
CA LEU A 147 -5.49 -14.09 10.81
C LEU A 147 -4.85 -12.69 10.85
N ALA A 148 -3.73 -12.48 10.17
CA ALA A 148 -3.18 -11.15 9.95
C ALA A 148 -2.85 -10.86 8.47
N ILE A 149 -2.98 -9.59 8.07
CA ILE A 149 -2.64 -9.10 6.74
C ILE A 149 -1.57 -8.00 6.86
N VAL A 150 -0.37 -8.26 6.33
CA VAL A 150 0.79 -7.37 6.43
C VAL A 150 1.12 -6.79 5.06
N GLU A 151 0.81 -5.51 4.87
CA GLU A 151 1.25 -4.77 3.68
C GLU A 151 2.75 -4.45 3.79
N MET A 152 3.52 -4.74 2.75
CA MET A 152 4.96 -4.51 2.68
C MET A 152 5.30 -3.52 1.56
N GLY A 153 5.72 -2.31 1.95
CA GLY A 153 6.28 -1.28 1.11
C GLY A 153 7.79 -1.43 1.01
N ALA A 154 8.34 -1.06 -0.15
CA ALA A 154 9.79 -0.98 -0.32
C ALA A 154 10.12 0.02 -1.42
N ASN A 155 11.22 0.73 -1.21
CA ASN A 155 11.84 1.72 -2.09
C ASN A 155 13.19 1.22 -2.63
N HIS A 156 13.84 0.29 -1.91
CA HIS A 156 15.12 -0.31 -2.30
C HIS A 156 15.04 -1.83 -2.28
N GLN A 157 16.00 -2.48 -2.95
CA GLN A 157 16.23 -3.92 -2.80
C GLN A 157 16.63 -4.24 -1.35
N LYS A 158 16.36 -5.46 -0.91
CA LYS A 158 16.56 -6.03 0.44
C LYS A 158 15.57 -5.57 1.51
N GLU A 159 14.72 -4.59 1.22
CA GLU A 159 13.70 -4.15 2.17
C GLU A 159 12.58 -5.19 2.33
N ILE A 160 12.07 -5.79 1.24
CA ILE A 160 11.02 -6.81 1.36
C ILE A 160 11.56 -8.08 2.04
N GLU A 161 12.81 -8.45 1.74
CA GLU A 161 13.52 -9.52 2.45
C GLU A 161 13.57 -9.26 3.96
N LEU A 162 13.98 -8.06 4.38
CA LEU A 162 13.99 -7.65 5.78
C LEU A 162 12.59 -7.76 6.39
N LEU A 163 11.56 -7.23 5.73
CA LEU A 163 10.18 -7.27 6.24
C LEU A 163 9.64 -8.69 6.36
N CYS A 164 9.96 -9.59 5.42
CA CYS A 164 9.60 -11.00 5.51
C CYS A 164 10.31 -11.69 6.69
N SER A 165 11.57 -11.35 6.95
CA SER A 165 12.32 -11.88 8.10
C SER A 165 11.67 -11.52 9.44
N ILE A 166 10.95 -10.39 9.50
CA ILE A 166 10.26 -9.91 10.71
C ILE A 166 8.86 -10.52 10.79
N ALA A 167 8.06 -10.39 9.72
CA ALA A 167 6.65 -10.78 9.72
C ALA A 167 6.41 -12.29 9.57
N GLN A 168 7.39 -13.03 9.07
CA GLN A 168 7.34 -14.47 8.86
C GLN A 168 6.00 -14.93 8.24
N PRO A 169 5.66 -14.41 7.04
CA PRO A 169 4.37 -14.68 6.42
C PRO A 169 4.21 -16.16 6.07
N THR A 170 2.99 -16.66 6.21
CA THR A 170 2.64 -18.02 5.78
C THR A 170 2.04 -18.06 4.38
N HIS A 171 1.53 -16.93 3.92
CA HIS A 171 0.96 -16.74 2.59
C HIS A 171 1.47 -15.43 2.02
N GLY A 172 1.56 -15.30 0.71
CA GLY A 172 1.72 -13.98 0.12
C GLY A 172 1.42 -13.85 -1.35
N LEU A 173 1.33 -12.59 -1.77
CA LEU A 173 1.09 -12.19 -3.14
C LEU A 173 1.85 -10.91 -3.50
N ILE A 174 2.17 -10.78 -4.79
CA ILE A 174 2.63 -9.54 -5.38
C ILE A 174 1.48 -9.02 -6.26
N THR A 175 1.01 -7.80 -6.04
CA THR A 175 -0.13 -7.25 -6.78
C THR A 175 0.19 -6.96 -8.25
N ASN A 176 1.38 -6.43 -8.52
CA ASN A 176 1.96 -6.19 -9.85
C ASN A 176 3.39 -5.65 -9.73
N VAL A 177 4.13 -5.66 -10.85
CA VAL A 177 5.41 -4.97 -11.02
C VAL A 177 5.24 -3.86 -12.07
N GLY A 178 5.29 -2.61 -11.62
CA GLY A 178 5.24 -1.41 -12.45
C GLY A 178 6.34 -0.42 -12.09
N LYS A 179 6.34 0.75 -12.74
CA LYS A 179 7.39 1.77 -12.63
C LYS A 179 7.27 2.63 -11.35
N ALA A 180 7.40 2.04 -10.16
CA ALA A 180 7.35 2.76 -8.89
C ALA A 180 8.72 2.77 -8.21
N HIS A 181 9.10 3.90 -7.58
CA HIS A 181 10.37 4.06 -6.86
C HIS A 181 11.61 3.70 -7.73
N LEU A 182 11.60 4.09 -9.00
CA LEU A 182 12.61 3.67 -9.98
C LEU A 182 14.04 4.00 -9.53
N GLU A 183 14.22 5.16 -8.91
CA GLU A 183 15.53 5.61 -8.43
C GLU A 183 16.10 4.65 -7.37
N GLY A 184 15.36 4.40 -6.29
CA GLY A 184 15.82 3.55 -5.18
C GLY A 184 16.02 2.09 -5.57
N PHE A 185 15.27 1.60 -6.55
CA PHE A 185 15.44 0.23 -7.04
C PHE A 185 16.54 0.07 -8.10
N GLY A 186 16.94 1.15 -8.78
CA GLY A 186 17.82 1.08 -9.95
C GLY A 186 17.09 0.64 -11.23
N GLY A 187 15.88 1.15 -11.44
CA GLY A 187 15.05 0.89 -12.63
C GLY A 187 14.08 -0.28 -12.49
N ILE A 188 13.34 -0.59 -13.56
CA ILE A 188 12.23 -1.55 -13.54
C ILE A 188 12.65 -2.98 -13.17
N GLU A 189 13.84 -3.41 -13.59
CA GLU A 189 14.36 -4.74 -13.20
C GLU A 189 14.73 -4.78 -11.72
N GLY A 190 15.21 -3.66 -11.18
CA GLY A 190 15.42 -3.50 -9.74
C GLY A 190 14.11 -3.63 -8.96
N VAL A 191 13.02 -3.04 -9.46
CA VAL A 191 11.68 -3.19 -8.86
C VAL A 191 11.25 -4.65 -8.89
N ARG A 192 11.43 -5.32 -10.04
CA ARG A 192 11.10 -6.74 -10.23
C ARG A 192 11.83 -7.62 -9.20
N LYS A 193 13.14 -7.41 -9.02
CA LYS A 193 13.96 -8.12 -8.04
C LYS A 193 13.50 -7.82 -6.61
N GLY A 194 13.37 -6.53 -6.27
CA GLY A 194 13.01 -6.10 -4.93
C GLY A 194 11.64 -6.60 -4.48
N LYS A 195 10.63 -6.61 -5.35
CA LYS A 195 9.32 -7.21 -5.04
C LYS A 195 9.38 -8.74 -5.01
N GLY A 196 10.21 -9.34 -5.86
CA GLY A 196 10.43 -10.78 -5.94
C GLY A 196 10.98 -11.41 -4.66
N GLU A 197 11.60 -10.63 -3.77
CA GLU A 197 12.08 -11.08 -2.46
C GLU A 197 10.98 -11.75 -1.62
N LEU A 198 9.71 -11.35 -1.79
CA LEU A 198 8.58 -12.04 -1.15
C LEU A 198 8.43 -13.47 -1.67
N TYR A 199 8.52 -13.67 -2.99
CA TYR A 199 8.47 -15.03 -3.57
C TYR A 199 9.68 -15.85 -3.15
N ASP A 200 10.86 -15.23 -3.02
CA ASP A 200 12.06 -15.91 -2.53
C ASP A 200 11.87 -16.42 -1.10
N TYR A 201 11.35 -15.57 -0.21
CA TYR A 201 11.04 -15.97 1.16
C TYR A 201 10.02 -17.12 1.20
N LEU A 202 8.91 -17.01 0.47
CA LEU A 202 7.85 -18.02 0.50
C LEU A 202 8.35 -19.38 -0.03
N ALA A 203 9.15 -19.39 -1.11
CA ALA A 203 9.72 -20.61 -1.66
C ALA A 203 10.75 -21.27 -0.72
N GLN A 204 11.62 -20.47 -0.09
CA GLN A 204 12.63 -20.95 0.86
C GLN A 204 12.05 -21.52 2.14
N ASN A 205 10.84 -21.10 2.52
CA ASN A 205 10.21 -21.48 3.78
C ASN A 205 8.99 -22.39 3.58
N ALA A 206 8.83 -22.96 2.38
CA ALA A 206 7.70 -23.80 1.98
C ALA A 206 6.35 -23.20 2.38
N LYS A 207 6.06 -22.01 1.86
CA LYS A 207 4.85 -21.24 2.13
C LYS A 207 3.97 -21.12 0.89
N THR A 208 2.74 -20.65 1.08
CA THR A 208 1.73 -20.55 0.04
C THR A 208 1.89 -19.25 -0.74
N VAL A 209 1.78 -19.31 -2.07
CA VAL A 209 1.84 -18.12 -2.94
C VAL A 209 0.58 -18.00 -3.80
N PHE A 210 0.05 -16.79 -3.89
CA PHE A 210 -1.03 -16.44 -4.81
C PHE A 210 -0.46 -15.63 -5.97
N ILE A 211 -0.74 -16.05 -7.21
CA ILE A 211 -0.17 -15.47 -8.42
C ILE A 211 -1.29 -15.09 -9.38
N ASN A 212 -1.32 -13.81 -9.78
CA ASN A 212 -2.18 -13.39 -10.86
C ASN A 212 -1.69 -14.01 -12.18
N SER A 213 -2.47 -14.93 -12.75
CA SER A 213 -2.09 -15.68 -13.95
C SER A 213 -2.10 -14.83 -15.22
N ARG A 214 -2.82 -13.70 -15.22
CA ARG A 214 -2.83 -12.74 -16.32
C ARG A 214 -1.59 -11.83 -16.32
N ASP A 215 -0.90 -11.69 -15.19
CA ASP A 215 0.33 -10.91 -15.11
C ASP A 215 1.53 -11.76 -15.58
N LYS A 216 1.98 -11.48 -16.80
CA LYS A 216 3.14 -12.14 -17.42
C LYS A 216 4.43 -11.96 -16.62
N THR A 217 4.58 -10.85 -15.92
CA THR A 217 5.77 -10.58 -15.11
C THR A 217 5.76 -11.46 -13.87
N LEU A 218 4.63 -11.53 -13.16
CA LEU A 218 4.52 -12.37 -11.96
C LEU A 218 4.66 -13.86 -12.28
N THR A 219 4.04 -14.32 -13.37
CA THR A 219 4.18 -15.71 -13.82
C THR A 219 5.60 -16.03 -14.29
N ALA A 220 6.30 -15.09 -14.93
CA ALA A 220 7.72 -15.25 -15.26
C ALA A 220 8.60 -15.33 -14.00
N MET A 221 8.42 -14.41 -13.04
CA MET A 221 9.14 -14.41 -11.76
C MET A 221 8.98 -15.72 -10.99
N TYR A 222 7.77 -16.30 -11.02
CA TYR A 222 7.50 -17.63 -10.46
C TYR A 222 8.25 -18.74 -11.21
N ARG A 223 8.15 -18.79 -12.54
CA ARG A 223 8.83 -19.81 -13.37
C ARG A 223 10.35 -19.77 -13.25
N GLU A 224 10.93 -18.58 -13.12
CA GLU A 224 12.37 -18.38 -12.89
C GLU A 224 12.82 -19.04 -11.60
N ARG A 225 12.04 -18.91 -10.52
CA ARG A 225 12.31 -19.56 -9.24
C ARG A 225 12.23 -21.08 -9.38
N LEU A 226 11.21 -21.62 -10.05
CA LEU A 226 11.14 -23.08 -10.31
C LEU A 226 12.37 -23.64 -11.03
N LYS A 227 12.99 -22.88 -11.93
CA LYS A 227 14.22 -23.29 -12.63
C LYS A 227 15.48 -23.18 -11.76
N ALA A 228 15.51 -22.20 -10.86
CA ALA A 228 16.64 -21.96 -9.95
C ALA A 228 16.64 -22.92 -8.74
N ILE A 229 15.51 -23.56 -8.46
CA ILE A 229 15.30 -24.49 -7.36
C ILE A 229 16.21 -25.73 -7.53
N ARG A 230 17.23 -25.83 -6.66
CA ARG A 230 17.77 -27.13 -6.24
C ARG A 230 16.66 -27.85 -5.47
N SER A 231 16.57 -29.17 -5.53
CA SER A 231 15.46 -30.05 -5.09
C SER A 231 14.82 -29.84 -3.70
N GLU A 232 15.26 -28.87 -2.91
CA GLU A 232 14.88 -28.60 -1.51
C GLU A 232 14.12 -27.27 -1.32
N THR A 233 13.83 -26.51 -2.37
CA THR A 233 13.15 -25.20 -2.28
C THR A 233 11.85 -25.23 -3.07
N SER A 234 10.68 -25.29 -2.45
CA SER A 234 9.41 -25.26 -3.18
C SER A 234 8.35 -24.53 -2.38
N PHE A 235 7.45 -23.82 -3.05
CA PHE A 235 6.22 -23.36 -2.43
C PHE A 235 5.44 -24.57 -1.87
N ALA A 236 4.83 -24.41 -0.70
CA ALA A 236 3.94 -25.46 -0.18
C ALA A 236 2.71 -25.62 -1.07
N GLU A 237 2.17 -24.49 -1.54
CA GLU A 237 1.02 -24.45 -2.42
C GLU A 237 1.10 -23.22 -3.33
N VAL A 238 0.59 -23.34 -4.55
CA VAL A 238 0.59 -22.28 -5.56
C VAL A 238 -0.84 -22.11 -6.07
N ILE A 239 -1.43 -20.94 -5.82
CA ILE A 239 -2.79 -20.61 -6.26
C ILE A 239 -2.71 -19.58 -7.38
N PHE A 240 -3.15 -19.98 -8.57
CA PHE A 240 -3.30 -19.06 -9.69
C PHE A 240 -4.69 -18.45 -9.71
N TYR A 241 -4.77 -17.13 -9.91
CA TYR A 241 -6.03 -16.42 -10.08
C TYR A 241 -6.00 -15.51 -11.32
N PRO A 242 -6.93 -15.65 -12.27
CA PRO A 242 -7.83 -16.81 -12.43
C PRO A 242 -7.05 -18.13 -12.59
N ALA A 243 -7.72 -19.27 -12.39
CA ALA A 243 -7.09 -20.59 -12.52
C ALA A 243 -6.48 -20.78 -13.92
N ALA A 244 -5.22 -21.20 -13.98
CA ALA A 244 -4.43 -21.22 -15.22
C ALA A 244 -4.86 -22.27 -16.26
N GLU A 245 -5.66 -23.27 -15.85
CA GLU A 245 -6.02 -24.46 -16.66
C GLU A 245 -7.52 -24.53 -17.03
N SER A 246 -8.29 -23.46 -16.78
CA SER A 246 -9.71 -23.42 -17.14
C SER A 246 -9.92 -22.62 -18.42
N ASP A 247 -10.45 -23.26 -19.46
CA ASP A 247 -10.91 -22.58 -20.70
C ASP A 247 -12.08 -21.61 -20.43
N GLN A 248 -12.69 -21.68 -19.25
CA GLN A 248 -13.68 -20.71 -18.78
C GLN A 248 -13.11 -19.90 -17.63
N GLU A 249 -13.03 -18.58 -17.79
CA GLU A 249 -12.74 -17.70 -16.67
C GLU A 249 -13.93 -17.74 -15.70
N PRO A 250 -13.74 -18.22 -14.46
CA PRO A 250 -14.86 -18.31 -13.51
C PRO A 250 -15.38 -16.92 -13.13
N ILE A 251 -14.64 -15.85 -13.41
CA ILE A 251 -15.05 -14.47 -13.12
C ILE A 251 -14.74 -13.61 -14.34
N THR A 252 -15.78 -13.02 -14.94
CA THR A 252 -15.67 -12.24 -16.19
C THR A 252 -15.91 -10.76 -15.94
N LEU A 253 -15.02 -9.89 -16.43
CA LEU A 253 -15.23 -8.44 -16.38
C LEU A 253 -16.30 -8.02 -17.40
N LEU A 254 -17.35 -7.34 -16.96
CA LEU A 254 -18.44 -6.85 -17.82
C LEU A 254 -18.31 -5.35 -18.12
N SER A 255 -17.90 -4.55 -17.12
CA SER A 255 -17.61 -3.14 -17.26
C SER A 255 -16.48 -2.71 -16.33
N GLU A 256 -15.69 -1.72 -16.74
CA GLU A 256 -14.65 -1.07 -15.94
C GLU A 256 -14.92 0.42 -15.71
N SER A 257 -16.02 0.95 -16.25
CA SER A 257 -16.41 2.36 -16.15
C SER A 257 -17.93 2.53 -16.13
N PRO A 258 -18.50 3.42 -15.28
CA PRO A 258 -17.79 4.25 -14.29
C PRO A 258 -17.23 3.43 -13.11
N VAL A 259 -17.76 2.24 -12.87
CA VAL A 259 -17.31 1.28 -11.85
C VAL A 259 -17.08 -0.09 -12.46
N VAL A 260 -16.38 -0.95 -11.74
CA VAL A 260 -16.20 -2.35 -12.09
C VAL A 260 -17.51 -3.09 -11.86
N VAL A 261 -17.97 -3.77 -12.91
CA VAL A 261 -19.04 -4.76 -12.89
C VAL A 261 -18.45 -6.07 -13.42
N TYR A 262 -18.60 -7.15 -12.67
CA TYR A 262 -18.13 -8.47 -13.09
C TYR A 262 -19.21 -9.52 -12.91
N ARG A 263 -19.12 -10.61 -13.68
CA ARG A 263 -19.94 -11.81 -13.50
C ARG A 263 -19.16 -12.82 -12.69
N ASP A 264 -19.74 -13.33 -11.61
CA ASP A 264 -19.14 -14.36 -10.78
C ASP A 264 -19.27 -15.77 -11.41
N SER A 265 -18.73 -16.78 -10.71
CA SER A 265 -18.74 -18.18 -11.17
C SER A 265 -20.13 -18.82 -11.19
N SER A 266 -21.09 -18.20 -10.52
CA SER A 266 -22.50 -18.63 -10.48
C SER A 266 -23.34 -17.92 -11.54
N GLY A 267 -22.75 -16.99 -12.31
CA GLY A 267 -23.42 -16.24 -13.36
C GLY A 267 -24.10 -14.96 -12.87
N HIS A 268 -23.88 -14.55 -11.62
CA HIS A 268 -24.45 -13.32 -11.06
C HIS A 268 -23.57 -12.11 -11.36
N ASP A 269 -24.20 -11.00 -11.74
CA ASP A 269 -23.52 -9.74 -12.00
C ASP A 269 -23.34 -8.97 -10.68
N VAL A 270 -22.10 -8.68 -10.33
CA VAL A 270 -21.70 -7.93 -9.13
C VAL A 270 -21.25 -6.53 -9.56
N THR A 271 -21.92 -5.51 -9.03
CA THR A 271 -21.55 -4.09 -9.23
C THR A 271 -20.80 -3.58 -8.01
N THR A 272 -19.64 -2.96 -8.22
CA THR A 272 -18.79 -2.44 -7.14
C THR A 272 -18.79 -0.91 -7.09
N HIS A 273 -18.08 -0.34 -6.12
CA HIS A 273 -17.83 1.11 -6.04
C HIS A 273 -16.47 1.55 -6.60
N LEU A 274 -15.65 0.62 -7.09
CA LEU A 274 -14.31 0.92 -7.57
C LEU A 274 -14.26 1.00 -9.10
N PRO A 275 -13.61 2.02 -9.68
CA PRO A 275 -13.41 2.14 -11.12
C PRO A 275 -12.22 1.31 -11.62
N GLY A 276 -12.26 0.93 -12.91
CA GLY A 276 -11.09 0.53 -13.66
C GLY A 276 -10.66 -0.93 -13.53
N ARG A 277 -10.14 -1.47 -14.63
CA ARG A 277 -9.59 -2.83 -14.69
C ARG A 277 -8.50 -3.10 -13.66
N TYR A 278 -7.68 -2.11 -13.34
CA TYR A 278 -6.63 -2.27 -12.32
C TYR A 278 -7.22 -2.59 -10.94
N ASN A 279 -8.42 -2.11 -10.61
CA ASN A 279 -9.11 -2.49 -9.38
C ASN A 279 -9.80 -3.85 -9.51
N PHE A 280 -10.28 -4.23 -10.69
CA PHE A 280 -10.75 -5.59 -10.93
C PHE A 280 -9.65 -6.64 -10.64
N GLU A 281 -8.41 -6.38 -11.05
CA GLU A 281 -7.28 -7.26 -10.70
C GLU A 281 -7.03 -7.34 -9.18
N ASN A 282 -7.23 -6.24 -8.43
CA ASN A 282 -7.17 -6.26 -6.96
C ASN A 282 -8.30 -7.08 -6.35
N MET A 283 -9.51 -7.03 -6.94
CA MET A 283 -10.66 -7.82 -6.51
C MET A 283 -10.45 -9.30 -6.75
N LEU A 284 -9.88 -9.70 -7.90
CA LEU A 284 -9.59 -11.10 -8.19
C LEU A 284 -8.66 -11.72 -7.14
N ALA A 285 -7.68 -10.96 -6.64
CA ALA A 285 -6.84 -11.41 -5.54
C ALA A 285 -7.66 -11.64 -4.25
N ALA A 286 -8.53 -10.71 -3.89
CA ALA A 286 -9.39 -10.84 -2.70
C ALA A 286 -10.40 -11.99 -2.84
N LEU A 287 -10.95 -12.19 -4.05
CA LEU A 287 -11.86 -13.29 -4.37
C LEU A 287 -11.18 -14.64 -4.21
N ALA A 288 -9.97 -14.79 -4.77
CA ALA A 288 -9.20 -16.03 -4.66
C ALA A 288 -8.78 -16.34 -3.22
N ILE A 289 -8.36 -15.32 -2.46
CA ILE A 289 -7.97 -15.48 -1.06
C ILE A 289 -9.19 -15.80 -0.20
N GLY A 290 -10.33 -15.14 -0.41
CA GLY A 290 -11.59 -15.46 0.27
C GLY A 290 -12.00 -16.91 0.07
N ALA A 291 -11.98 -17.38 -1.18
CA ALA A 291 -12.29 -18.77 -1.51
C ALA A 291 -11.30 -19.75 -0.84
N TYR A 292 -9.99 -19.44 -0.84
CA TYR A 292 -8.97 -20.26 -0.18
C TYR A 292 -9.22 -20.43 1.33
N PHE A 293 -9.62 -19.36 2.00
CA PHE A 293 -9.97 -19.36 3.42
C PHE A 293 -11.45 -19.71 3.69
N GLY A 294 -12.14 -20.31 2.72
CA GLY A 294 -13.50 -20.86 2.92
C GLY A 294 -14.59 -19.82 3.16
N VAL A 295 -14.40 -18.56 2.74
CA VAL A 295 -15.47 -17.55 2.72
C VAL A 295 -16.43 -17.86 1.57
N SER A 296 -17.74 -17.83 1.82
CA SER A 296 -18.75 -18.16 0.81
C SER A 296 -18.70 -17.19 -0.38
N SER A 297 -19.01 -17.65 -1.59
CA SER A 297 -19.02 -16.79 -2.79
C SER A 297 -19.88 -15.54 -2.60
N ASP A 298 -21.05 -15.71 -1.97
CA ASP A 298 -21.99 -14.63 -1.69
C ASP A 298 -21.38 -13.59 -0.73
N ASP A 299 -20.71 -14.04 0.33
CA ASP A 299 -20.05 -13.16 1.30
C ASP A 299 -18.86 -12.42 0.69
N VAL A 300 -18.06 -13.11 -0.13
CA VAL A 300 -16.92 -12.51 -0.83
C VAL A 300 -17.42 -11.44 -1.81
N ASN A 301 -18.40 -11.77 -2.66
CA ASN A 301 -18.96 -10.83 -3.63
C ASN A 301 -19.58 -9.61 -2.94
N ARG A 302 -20.34 -9.84 -1.87
CA ARG A 302 -20.93 -8.75 -1.07
C ARG A 302 -19.85 -7.87 -0.45
N ALA A 303 -18.82 -8.45 0.16
CA ALA A 303 -17.73 -7.69 0.77
C ALA A 303 -16.97 -6.81 -0.24
N VAL A 304 -16.72 -7.33 -1.44
CA VAL A 304 -16.09 -6.58 -2.54
C VAL A 304 -17.01 -5.49 -3.08
N ALA A 305 -18.31 -5.78 -3.24
CA ALA A 305 -19.29 -4.82 -3.73
C ALA A 305 -19.47 -3.65 -2.77
N ASP A 306 -19.53 -3.92 -1.46
CA ASP A 306 -19.76 -2.92 -0.40
C ASP A 306 -18.51 -2.06 -0.09
N TYR A 307 -17.32 -2.45 -0.56
CA TYR A 307 -16.10 -1.69 -0.28
C TYR A 307 -16.08 -0.35 -1.03
N ASN A 308 -16.08 0.74 -0.26
CA ASN A 308 -15.96 2.09 -0.77
C ASN A 308 -14.72 2.78 -0.19
N PRO A 309 -13.74 3.18 -1.01
CA PRO A 309 -12.50 3.77 -0.53
C PRO A 309 -12.72 5.18 0.05
N THR A 310 -12.11 5.46 1.19
CA THR A 310 -12.11 6.78 1.86
C THR A 310 -10.69 7.35 2.05
N ASN A 311 -9.70 6.73 1.40
CA ASN A 311 -8.28 6.92 1.64
C ASN A 311 -7.55 7.59 0.46
N ASN A 312 -8.26 8.40 -0.34
CA ASN A 312 -7.73 9.08 -1.53
C ASN A 312 -7.21 8.11 -2.62
N ARG A 313 -7.78 6.90 -2.72
CA ARG A 313 -7.42 5.90 -3.72
C ARG A 313 -8.67 5.50 -4.51
N SER A 314 -8.76 5.93 -5.76
CA SER A 314 -9.94 5.69 -6.61
C SER A 314 -11.27 6.07 -5.92
N GLN A 315 -11.27 7.16 -5.15
CA GLN A 315 -12.39 7.58 -4.33
C GLN A 315 -13.32 8.53 -5.10
N HIS A 316 -14.60 8.19 -5.20
CA HIS A 316 -15.60 9.09 -5.75
C HIS A 316 -16.13 10.06 -4.70
N ILE A 317 -16.06 11.36 -4.99
CA ILE A 317 -16.59 12.43 -4.13
C ILE A 317 -17.54 13.29 -4.95
N THR A 318 -18.71 13.60 -4.39
CA THR A 318 -19.62 14.58 -4.98
C THR A 318 -19.39 15.94 -4.33
N LYS A 319 -19.19 16.99 -5.14
CA LYS A 319 -19.00 18.37 -4.71
C LYS A 319 -19.88 19.30 -5.52
N GLY A 320 -20.97 19.79 -4.94
CA GLY A 320 -21.98 20.55 -5.68
C GLY A 320 -22.49 19.72 -6.87
N THR A 321 -22.35 20.24 -8.09
CA THR A 321 -22.68 19.54 -9.34
C THR A 321 -21.51 18.76 -9.94
N ASN A 322 -20.34 18.78 -9.31
CA ASN A 322 -19.14 18.08 -9.76
C ASN A 322 -19.05 16.68 -9.16
N THR A 323 -18.41 15.79 -9.93
CA THR A 323 -17.97 14.48 -9.45
C THR A 323 -16.45 14.41 -9.53
N VAL A 324 -15.80 14.12 -8.42
CA VAL A 324 -14.34 14.03 -8.31
C VAL A 324 -13.95 12.57 -8.14
N LEU A 325 -13.13 12.05 -9.05
CA LEU A 325 -12.35 10.85 -8.84
C LEU A 325 -11.02 11.24 -8.19
N LEU A 326 -10.96 11.08 -6.86
CA LEU A 326 -9.80 11.39 -6.06
C LEU A 326 -8.89 10.16 -5.95
N ASP A 327 -7.73 10.24 -6.60
CA ASP A 327 -6.66 9.24 -6.55
C ASP A 327 -5.30 9.90 -6.22
N ALA A 328 -5.32 10.76 -5.20
CA ALA A 328 -4.21 11.63 -4.83
C ALA A 328 -3.35 11.10 -3.66
N TYR A 329 -3.50 9.83 -3.28
CA TYR A 329 -2.63 9.26 -2.25
C TYR A 329 -1.17 9.15 -2.71
N ASN A 330 -0.94 8.60 -3.91
CA ASN A 330 0.37 8.55 -4.55
C ASN A 330 0.26 8.44 -6.07
N ALA A 331 1.36 8.70 -6.77
CA ALA A 331 1.46 8.59 -8.22
C ALA A 331 2.81 8.03 -8.64
N ASN A 332 2.77 7.31 -9.76
CA ASN A 332 3.91 6.83 -10.53
C ASN A 332 3.42 6.60 -11.98
N PRO A 333 4.33 6.46 -12.96
CA PRO A 333 3.96 6.38 -14.38
C PRO A 333 2.90 5.32 -14.69
N SER A 334 3.04 4.11 -14.14
CA SER A 334 2.09 3.02 -14.38
C SER A 334 0.69 3.33 -13.81
N SER A 335 0.61 3.86 -12.58
CA SER A 335 -0.68 4.21 -11.96
C SER A 335 -1.33 5.43 -12.58
N MET A 336 -0.54 6.44 -12.99
CA MET A 336 -1.02 7.61 -13.70
C MET A 336 -1.66 7.21 -15.03
N ALA A 337 -0.97 6.37 -15.81
CA ALA A 337 -1.48 5.91 -17.09
C ALA A 337 -2.81 5.16 -16.93
N ALA A 338 -2.89 4.22 -15.98
CA ALA A 338 -4.12 3.46 -15.73
C ALA A 338 -5.29 4.36 -15.30
N ALA A 339 -5.06 5.33 -14.41
CA ALA A 339 -6.10 6.26 -13.97
C ALA A 339 -6.57 7.19 -15.10
N ILE A 340 -5.65 7.73 -15.89
CA ILE A 340 -5.97 8.63 -17.02
C ILE A 340 -6.77 7.89 -18.09
N GLN A 341 -6.35 6.68 -18.48
CA GLN A 341 -7.03 5.90 -19.50
C GLN A 341 -8.45 5.52 -19.06
N GLN A 342 -8.61 5.04 -17.82
CA GLN A 342 -9.91 4.72 -17.25
C GLN A 342 -10.82 5.96 -17.19
N PHE A 343 -10.28 7.09 -16.74
CA PHE A 343 -11.02 8.33 -16.63
C PHE A 343 -11.41 8.89 -18.00
N ALA A 344 -10.53 8.80 -18.99
CA ALA A 344 -10.78 9.17 -20.37
C ALA A 344 -11.90 8.32 -21.00
N ALA A 345 -11.98 7.03 -20.68
CA ALA A 345 -13.05 6.15 -21.13
C ALA A 345 -14.40 6.42 -20.44
N THR A 346 -14.41 7.15 -19.31
CA THR A 346 -15.62 7.41 -18.54
C THR A 346 -16.50 8.47 -19.25
N PRO A 347 -17.80 8.18 -19.50
CA PRO A 347 -18.72 9.16 -20.07
C PRO A 347 -19.00 10.32 -19.11
N ALA A 348 -18.80 11.55 -19.56
CA ALA A 348 -19.17 12.76 -18.82
C ALA A 348 -19.36 13.93 -19.80
N LYS A 349 -20.15 14.93 -19.40
CA LYS A 349 -20.36 16.15 -20.21
C LYS A 349 -19.09 16.98 -20.35
N ARG A 350 -18.32 17.09 -19.26
CA ARG A 350 -17.06 17.82 -19.18
C ARG A 350 -16.08 17.04 -18.31
N LYS A 351 -14.88 16.81 -18.80
CA LYS A 351 -13.79 16.08 -18.11
C LYS A 351 -12.58 16.98 -17.89
N VAL A 352 -12.15 17.03 -16.64
CA VAL A 352 -10.99 17.80 -16.21
C VAL A 352 -10.02 16.89 -15.48
N VAL A 353 -8.73 17.09 -15.71
CA VAL A 353 -7.68 16.40 -14.96
C VAL A 353 -6.83 17.43 -14.22
N ILE A 354 -6.57 17.16 -12.94
CA ILE A 354 -5.67 17.90 -12.06
C ILE A 354 -4.57 16.93 -11.63
N LEU A 355 -3.40 17.06 -12.26
CA LEU A 355 -2.31 16.09 -12.13
C LEU A 355 -1.08 16.73 -11.49
N GLY A 356 -0.54 16.07 -10.47
CA GLY A 356 0.65 16.48 -9.73
C GLY A 356 1.87 15.62 -10.04
N ASP A 357 3.07 16.15 -9.76
CA ASP A 357 4.35 15.44 -9.94
C ASP A 357 4.33 13.97 -9.49
N MET A 358 5.07 13.15 -10.24
CA MET A 358 5.44 11.78 -9.89
C MET A 358 6.84 11.78 -9.27
N TYR A 359 6.95 11.47 -7.98
CA TYR A 359 8.22 11.44 -7.25
C TYR A 359 8.96 10.09 -7.35
N GLU A 360 10.22 10.08 -6.89
CA GLU A 360 11.10 8.91 -6.78
C GLU A 360 11.41 8.25 -8.14
N LEU A 361 11.48 9.06 -9.20
CA LEU A 361 11.82 8.65 -10.56
C LEU A 361 13.31 8.85 -10.90
N GLY A 362 14.02 9.70 -10.15
CA GLY A 362 15.41 10.02 -10.42
C GLY A 362 15.64 10.52 -11.86
N PRO A 363 16.64 9.99 -12.58
CA PRO A 363 16.92 10.37 -13.97
C PRO A 363 15.78 10.13 -14.96
N GLU A 364 14.83 9.26 -14.64
CA GLU A 364 13.69 8.94 -15.51
C GLU A 364 12.56 9.98 -15.42
N SER A 365 12.65 10.95 -14.49
CA SER A 365 11.56 11.91 -14.23
C SER A 365 11.15 12.66 -15.50
N GLU A 366 12.11 13.23 -16.23
CA GLU A 366 11.83 13.99 -17.45
C GLU A 366 11.14 13.13 -18.51
N ALA A 367 11.69 11.94 -18.79
CA ALA A 367 11.17 11.04 -19.81
C ALA A 367 9.74 10.56 -19.48
N GLU A 368 9.48 10.21 -18.23
CA GLU A 368 8.17 9.70 -17.82
C GLU A 368 7.11 10.81 -17.73
N HIS A 369 7.46 12.03 -17.29
CA HIS A 369 6.53 13.17 -17.32
C HIS A 369 6.25 13.62 -18.77
N THR A 370 7.25 13.57 -19.65
CA THR A 370 7.08 13.82 -21.09
C THR A 370 6.11 12.79 -21.71
N ALA A 371 6.29 11.51 -21.39
CA ALA A 371 5.39 10.43 -21.84
C ALA A 371 3.97 10.61 -21.30
N LEU A 372 3.82 11.06 -20.06
CA LEU A 372 2.53 11.39 -19.46
C LEU A 372 1.83 12.52 -20.23
N GLY A 373 2.55 13.58 -20.61
CA GLY A 373 2.02 14.66 -21.43
C GLY A 373 1.44 14.19 -22.76
N LYS A 374 2.14 13.27 -23.44
CA LYS A 374 1.65 12.63 -24.67
C LYS A 374 0.35 11.85 -24.43
N LEU A 375 0.28 11.03 -23.38
CA LEU A 375 -0.91 10.26 -23.04
C LEU A 375 -2.13 11.15 -22.77
N ILE A 376 -1.93 12.27 -22.05
CA ILE A 376 -2.98 13.24 -21.75
C ILE A 376 -3.50 13.87 -23.05
N ALA A 377 -2.60 14.23 -23.98
CA ALA A 377 -2.97 14.83 -25.26
C ALA A 377 -3.83 13.89 -26.11
N GLU A 378 -3.54 12.59 -26.08
CA GLU A 378 -4.31 11.55 -26.78
C GLU A 378 -5.72 11.34 -26.16
N SER A 379 -5.88 11.66 -24.88
CA SER A 379 -7.11 11.40 -24.10
C SER A 379 -8.21 12.47 -24.24
N LYS A 380 -7.92 13.63 -24.86
CA LYS A 380 -8.86 14.72 -25.18
C LYS A 380 -9.74 15.20 -24.00
N PHE A 381 -9.12 15.70 -22.94
CA PHE A 381 -9.82 16.37 -21.84
C PHE A 381 -10.21 17.82 -22.17
N ASP A 382 -11.29 18.31 -21.56
CA ASP A 382 -11.77 19.69 -21.76
C ASP A 382 -10.86 20.73 -21.09
N LEU A 383 -10.22 20.33 -19.98
CA LEU A 383 -9.26 21.15 -19.25
C LEU A 383 -8.21 20.25 -18.60
N VAL A 384 -6.96 20.64 -18.74
CA VAL A 384 -5.80 19.98 -18.13
C VAL A 384 -5.12 20.98 -17.21
N ILE A 385 -5.00 20.61 -15.94
CA ILE A 385 -4.31 21.38 -14.91
C ILE A 385 -3.16 20.52 -14.39
N LEU A 386 -1.95 21.06 -14.47
CA LEU A 386 -0.72 20.40 -14.04
C LEU A 386 -0.10 21.16 -12.88
N ALA A 387 0.41 20.44 -11.88
CA ALA A 387 0.96 21.04 -10.67
C ALA A 387 2.26 20.37 -10.23
N GLY A 388 3.23 21.17 -9.81
CA GLY A 388 4.53 20.68 -9.34
C GLY A 388 5.66 20.99 -10.31
N LYS A 389 6.88 20.75 -9.86
CA LYS A 389 8.11 21.19 -10.53
C LYS A 389 8.39 20.39 -11.78
N ASP A 390 8.13 19.09 -11.79
CA ASP A 390 8.49 18.20 -12.89
C ASP A 390 7.39 18.10 -13.95
N MET A 391 6.15 18.48 -13.61
CA MET A 391 5.04 18.55 -14.55
C MET A 391 5.27 19.48 -15.75
N HIS A 392 6.23 20.40 -15.69
CA HIS A 392 6.59 21.24 -16.83
C HIS A 392 7.08 20.43 -18.05
N TYR A 393 7.69 19.25 -17.83
CA TYR A 393 8.12 18.36 -18.92
C TYR A 393 6.97 17.86 -19.79
N ALA A 394 5.75 17.77 -19.23
CA ALA A 394 4.55 17.35 -19.97
C ALA A 394 4.02 18.42 -20.94
N LEU A 395 4.41 19.70 -20.77
CA LEU A 395 3.83 20.83 -21.49
C LEU A 395 4.11 20.84 -22.99
N GLY A 396 5.20 20.19 -23.43
CA GLY A 396 5.53 20.10 -24.86
C GLY A 396 4.41 19.47 -25.72
N TYR A 397 3.59 18.60 -25.13
CA TYR A 397 2.43 17.99 -25.79
C TYR A 397 1.09 18.67 -25.43
N LEU A 398 1.11 19.61 -24.50
CA LEU A 398 -0.09 20.17 -23.86
C LEU A 398 -0.08 21.72 -23.88
N PRO A 399 -0.07 22.37 -25.06
CA PRO A 399 0.06 23.83 -25.17
C PRO A 399 -1.12 24.62 -24.59
N LYS A 400 -2.23 23.95 -24.25
CA LYS A 400 -3.43 24.55 -23.63
C LYS A 400 -3.59 24.21 -22.16
N ALA A 401 -2.66 23.45 -21.57
CA ALA A 401 -2.74 23.11 -20.15
C ALA A 401 -2.42 24.33 -19.28
N TYR A 402 -3.08 24.42 -18.13
CA TYR A 402 -2.69 25.33 -17.06
C TYR A 402 -1.61 24.65 -16.22
N TYR A 403 -0.56 25.39 -15.88
CA TYR A 403 0.58 24.88 -15.12
C TYR A 403 0.82 25.75 -13.89
N PHE A 404 0.99 25.09 -12.74
CA PHE A 404 1.27 25.73 -11.46
C PHE A 404 2.52 25.10 -10.84
N PRO A 405 3.58 25.86 -10.56
CA PRO A 405 4.79 25.30 -9.96
C PRO A 405 4.59 24.89 -8.49
N ASP A 406 3.51 25.35 -7.86
CA ASP A 406 3.23 25.14 -6.44
C ASP A 406 1.71 25.03 -6.16
N LYS A 407 1.38 24.48 -4.99
CA LYS A 407 -0.02 24.31 -4.56
C LYS A 407 -0.75 25.63 -4.28
N PHE A 408 -0.04 26.64 -3.78
CA PHE A 408 -0.67 27.89 -3.38
C PHE A 408 -1.21 28.64 -4.60
N SER A 409 -0.43 28.73 -5.67
CA SER A 409 -0.87 29.29 -6.95
C SER A 409 -2.01 28.48 -7.58
N LEU A 410 -1.97 27.14 -7.51
CA LEU A 410 -3.06 26.27 -7.93
C LEU A 410 -4.36 26.53 -7.17
N HIS A 411 -4.30 26.61 -5.83
CA HIS A 411 -5.49 26.82 -4.99
C HIS A 411 -6.15 28.16 -5.28
N ASN A 412 -5.37 29.23 -5.43
CA ASN A 412 -5.90 30.55 -5.79
C ASN A 412 -6.61 30.53 -7.14
N TRP A 413 -6.01 29.89 -8.15
CA TRP A 413 -6.63 29.78 -9.46
C TRP A 413 -7.95 28.99 -9.43
N LEU A 414 -8.03 27.90 -8.67
CA LEU A 414 -9.27 27.12 -8.52
C LEU A 414 -10.38 27.93 -7.83
N MET A 415 -10.04 28.75 -6.83
CA MET A 415 -11.01 29.65 -6.19
C MET A 415 -11.59 30.69 -7.16
N ASP A 416 -10.75 31.23 -8.04
CA ASP A 416 -11.15 32.24 -9.03
C ASP A 416 -11.87 31.63 -10.25
N ASN A 417 -11.78 30.30 -10.44
CA ASN A 417 -12.31 29.58 -11.61
C ASN A 417 -13.19 28.39 -11.18
N PRO A 418 -14.32 28.63 -10.51
CA PRO A 418 -15.20 27.55 -10.05
C PRO A 418 -15.74 26.74 -11.23
N MET A 419 -15.80 25.42 -11.04
CA MET A 419 -16.32 24.49 -12.04
C MET A 419 -17.71 24.00 -11.64
N THR A 420 -18.55 23.73 -12.63
CA THR A 420 -19.88 23.12 -12.44
C THR A 420 -20.09 22.01 -13.47
N ASP A 421 -20.92 21.03 -13.13
CA ASP A 421 -21.30 19.90 -14.00
C ASP A 421 -20.08 19.17 -14.61
N THR A 422 -19.00 19.06 -13.82
CA THR A 422 -17.71 18.59 -14.27
C THR A 422 -17.31 17.28 -13.58
N HIS A 423 -16.80 16.33 -14.36
CA HIS A 423 -16.12 15.14 -13.85
C HIS A 423 -14.62 15.42 -13.76
N ILE A 424 -14.00 15.24 -12.60
CA ILE A 424 -12.64 15.71 -12.30
C ILE A 424 -11.78 14.56 -11.77
N LEU A 425 -10.63 14.29 -12.40
CA LEU A 425 -9.61 13.39 -11.84
C LEU A 425 -8.58 14.23 -11.08
N VAL A 426 -8.31 13.87 -9.83
CA VAL A 426 -7.23 14.48 -9.03
C VAL A 426 -6.22 13.40 -8.66
N LYS A 427 -4.97 13.52 -9.13
CA LYS A 427 -3.93 12.51 -8.90
C LYS A 427 -2.53 13.12 -8.82
N GLY A 428 -1.71 12.66 -7.87
CA GLY A 428 -0.33 13.11 -7.69
C GLY A 428 0.39 12.32 -6.61
N SER A 429 1.72 12.47 -6.49
CA SER A 429 2.50 11.81 -5.44
C SER A 429 2.14 12.31 -4.04
N ARG A 430 2.38 11.49 -3.01
CA ARG A 430 1.96 11.81 -1.62
C ARG A 430 2.49 13.17 -1.13
N GLY A 431 3.74 13.48 -1.46
CA GLY A 431 4.37 14.75 -1.07
C GLY A 431 3.72 15.99 -1.69
N MET A 432 2.98 15.83 -2.80
CA MET A 432 2.14 16.89 -3.35
C MET A 432 0.94 17.15 -2.45
N SER A 433 0.36 16.13 -1.80
CA SER A 433 -0.89 16.24 -1.03
C SER A 433 -2.00 16.95 -1.83
N LEU A 434 -2.19 16.49 -3.07
CA LEU A 434 -3.07 17.12 -4.04
C LEU A 434 -4.56 16.99 -3.67
N GLU A 435 -4.91 16.11 -2.72
CA GLU A 435 -6.26 16.07 -2.13
C GLU A 435 -6.70 17.41 -1.52
N SER A 436 -5.74 18.29 -1.19
CA SER A 436 -6.02 19.64 -0.70
C SER A 436 -6.78 20.53 -1.69
N VAL A 437 -6.88 20.15 -2.98
CA VAL A 437 -7.67 20.91 -3.97
C VAL A 437 -9.19 20.70 -3.83
N VAL A 438 -9.62 19.58 -3.23
CA VAL A 438 -11.01 19.15 -3.18
C VAL A 438 -11.98 20.18 -2.56
N PRO A 439 -11.61 20.97 -1.54
CA PRO A 439 -12.49 22.02 -1.03
C PRO A 439 -12.79 23.16 -2.02
N PHE A 440 -12.00 23.30 -3.09
CA PHE A 440 -12.13 24.34 -4.11
C PHE A 440 -12.80 23.84 -5.41
N LEU A 441 -13.21 22.57 -5.44
CA LEU A 441 -13.95 21.92 -6.52
C LEU A 441 -15.41 21.74 -6.10
#